data_AF-A0A2G6PZ65-F1
#
_entry.id   AF-A0A2G6PZ65-F1
#
_cell.length_a   1.000
_cell.length_b   1.000
_cell.length_c   1.000
_cell.angle_alpha   90.00
_cell.angle_beta   90.00
_cell.angle_gamma   90.00
#
_symmetry.space_group_name_H-M   'P 1'
#
loop_
_entity.id
_entity.type
_entity.pdbx_description
1 polymer ?
#
loop_
_entity_poly.entity_id
_entity_poly.type
_entity_poly.pdbx_seq_one_letter_code
_entity_poly.pdbx_strand_id
1 'polypeptide(L)'
;MIQKILQWKGLPSLLILLFCVSLFTLALLLEPDQAHADSGQIEQARLKLGSFTLPESCAMKRSTGLPCPGCGLSRSWVQLFNLNFKNSLKSHRLGWFVLLYAFLQCLRHFLWLTLVSARPRINKAGKKLDYGLILVGLGLMVNWFIQLRTMI
;
A
#
# COMPACT_ATOMS: atom_id res chain seq x y z
N MET A 1 29.07 2.30 20.37
CA MET A 1 28.07 3.27 19.85
C MET A 1 26.84 2.57 19.23
N ILE A 2 27.04 1.55 18.38
CA ILE A 2 25.96 0.81 17.69
C ILE A 2 24.95 0.13 18.64
N GLN A 3 25.41 -0.49 19.74
CA GLN A 3 24.48 -1.15 20.67
C GLN A 3 23.52 -0.18 21.39
N LYS A 4 23.92 1.07 21.61
CA LYS A 4 23.07 2.09 22.24
C LYS A 4 21.95 2.55 21.30
N ILE A 5 22.23 2.54 20.00
CA ILE A 5 21.25 2.83 18.92
C ILE A 5 20.28 1.66 18.76
N LEU A 6 20.79 0.42 18.78
CA LEU A 6 19.97 -0.79 18.65
C LEU A 6 18.97 -0.98 19.79
N GLN A 7 19.31 -0.52 21.00
CA GLN A 7 18.47 -0.60 22.21
C GLN A 7 17.48 0.58 22.35
N TRP A 8 17.44 1.50 21.39
CA TRP A 8 16.51 2.62 21.46
C TRP A 8 15.09 2.13 21.19
N LYS A 9 14.20 2.25 22.18
CA LYS A 9 12.78 1.86 22.07
C LYS A 9 12.03 2.50 20.90
N GLY A 10 12.56 3.60 20.33
CA GLY A 10 12.01 4.27 19.15
C GLY A 10 12.53 3.78 17.80
N LEU A 11 13.60 2.96 17.77
CA LEU A 11 14.21 2.43 16.55
C LEU A 11 13.20 1.70 15.64
N PRO A 12 12.36 0.78 16.11
CA PRO A 12 11.39 0.10 15.24
C PRO A 12 10.37 1.08 14.64
N SER A 13 9.93 2.08 15.42
CA SER A 13 8.99 3.09 14.92
C SER A 13 9.63 3.96 13.84
N LEU A 14 10.91 4.31 14.00
CA LEU A 14 11.65 5.10 13.03
C LEU A 14 11.92 4.32 11.73
N LEU A 15 12.27 3.03 11.83
CA LEU A 15 12.44 2.16 10.66
C LEU A 15 11.14 2.01 9.86
N ILE A 16 10.01 1.78 10.54
CA ILE A 16 8.68 1.71 9.90
C ILE A 16 8.36 3.02 9.17
N LEU A 17 8.69 4.16 9.78
CA LEU A 17 8.42 5.48 9.21
C LEU A 17 9.29 5.74 7.98
N LEU A 18 10.58 5.41 8.02
CA LEU A 18 11.46 5.49 6.85
C LEU A 18 10.97 4.59 5.70
N PHE A 19 10.56 3.36 6.03
CA PHE A 19 9.99 2.44 5.04
C PHE A 19 8.69 2.99 4.44
N CYS A 20 7.75 3.47 5.27
CA CYS A 20 6.54 4.17 4.81
C CYS A 20 6.91 5.28 3.82
N VAL A 21 7.79 6.21 4.23
CA VAL A 21 8.17 7.36 3.41
C VAL A 21 8.76 6.90 2.08
N SER A 22 9.64 5.89 2.07
CA SER A 22 10.16 5.35 0.81
C SER A 22 9.07 4.80 -0.11
N LEU A 23 8.05 4.12 0.44
CA LEU A 23 6.93 3.60 -0.35
C LEU A 23 6.08 4.72 -0.94
N PHE A 24 5.77 5.76 -0.15
CA PHE A 24 5.05 6.94 -0.64
C PHE A 24 5.84 7.67 -1.72
N THR A 25 7.13 7.92 -1.49
CA THR A 25 8.01 8.57 -2.48
C THR A 25 8.08 7.76 -3.76
N LEU A 26 8.21 6.43 -3.67
CA LEU A 26 8.20 5.55 -4.83
C LEU A 26 6.86 5.66 -5.57
N ALA A 27 5.74 5.65 -4.86
CA ALA A 27 4.41 5.78 -5.47
C ALA A 27 4.19 7.15 -6.17
N LEU A 28 4.82 8.22 -5.69
CA LEU A 28 4.82 9.52 -6.38
C LEU A 28 5.73 9.54 -7.61
N LEU A 29 6.82 8.76 -7.59
CA LEU A 29 7.76 8.69 -8.69
C LEU A 29 7.23 7.82 -9.85
N LEU A 30 6.29 6.91 -9.56
CA LEU A 30 5.64 6.08 -10.55
C LEU A 30 4.45 6.81 -11.19
N GLU A 31 4.44 6.86 -12.51
CA GLU A 31 3.33 7.39 -13.31
C GLU A 31 2.47 6.23 -13.82
N PRO A 32 1.13 6.34 -13.83
CA PRO A 32 0.27 5.35 -14.43
C PRO A 32 0.37 5.42 -15.96
N ASP A 33 0.63 4.29 -16.63
CA ASP A 33 0.54 4.24 -18.09
C ASP A 33 -0.93 4.29 -18.53
N GLN A 34 -1.40 5.48 -18.91
CA GLN A 34 -2.78 5.70 -19.30
C GLN A 34 -3.12 5.12 -20.69
N ALA A 35 -2.11 4.72 -21.48
CA ALA A 35 -2.32 4.17 -22.82
C ALA A 35 -3.13 2.85 -22.84
N HIS A 36 -3.18 2.11 -21.72
CA HIS A 36 -3.96 0.87 -21.59
C HIS A 36 -5.24 1.03 -20.75
N ALA A 37 -5.49 2.21 -20.17
CA ALA A 37 -6.67 2.45 -19.33
C ALA A 37 -7.99 2.55 -20.12
N ASP A 38 -7.93 2.94 -21.41
CA ASP A 38 -9.09 3.04 -22.31
C ASP A 38 -9.51 1.69 -22.94
N SER A 39 -8.68 0.65 -22.87
CA SER A 39 -8.96 -0.67 -23.48
C SER A 39 -9.85 -1.59 -22.62
N GLY A 40 -10.34 -1.11 -21.46
CA GLY A 40 -11.21 -1.91 -20.58
C GLY A 40 -10.53 -3.05 -19.81
N GLN A 41 -9.26 -3.36 -20.09
CA GLN A 41 -8.44 -4.33 -19.34
C GLN A 41 -7.60 -3.65 -18.24
N ILE A 42 -8.28 -3.24 -17.17
CA ILE A 42 -7.70 -2.59 -15.98
C ILE A 42 -6.69 -3.51 -15.24
N GLU A 43 -6.79 -4.80 -15.50
CA GLU A 43 -5.92 -5.89 -15.04
C GLU A 43 -4.44 -5.78 -15.47
N GLN A 44 -4.11 -4.97 -16.48
CA GLN A 44 -2.79 -4.89 -17.13
C GLN A 44 -2.25 -3.46 -17.32
N ALA A 45 -2.75 -2.50 -16.54
CA ALA A 45 -2.19 -1.14 -16.59
C ALA A 45 -0.71 -1.16 -16.18
N ARG A 46 0.18 -0.83 -17.13
CA ARG A 46 1.62 -0.74 -16.92
C ARG A 46 1.96 0.46 -16.05
N LEU A 47 3.08 0.37 -15.34
CA LEU A 47 3.62 1.48 -14.56
C LEU A 47 4.76 2.11 -15.36
N LYS A 48 4.82 3.44 -15.40
CA LYS A 48 5.91 4.19 -15.98
C LYS A 48 6.80 4.73 -14.87
N LEU A 49 8.11 4.71 -15.10
CA LEU A 49 9.09 5.39 -14.29
C LEU A 49 9.82 6.37 -15.22
N GLY A 50 9.32 7.60 -15.29
CA GLY A 50 9.72 8.57 -16.32
C GLY A 50 9.49 8.01 -17.72
N SER A 51 10.55 7.93 -18.53
CA SER A 51 10.50 7.48 -19.93
C SER A 51 10.39 5.96 -20.10
N PHE A 52 10.58 5.16 -19.04
CA PHE A 52 10.56 3.70 -19.10
C PHE A 52 9.20 3.14 -18.70
N THR A 53 8.54 2.43 -19.62
CA THR A 53 7.38 1.59 -19.29
C THR A 53 7.88 0.29 -18.65
N LEU A 54 7.53 0.06 -17.39
CA LEU A 54 7.80 -1.22 -16.75
C LEU A 54 6.93 -2.30 -17.41
N PRO A 55 7.51 -3.45 -17.80
CA PRO A 55 6.74 -4.61 -18.23
C PRO A 55 5.84 -5.08 -17.08
N GLU A 56 4.83 -5.93 -17.36
CA GLU A 56 3.97 -6.56 -16.35
C GLU A 56 4.81 -7.07 -15.17
N SER A 57 4.88 -6.28 -14.11
CA SER A 57 5.88 -6.41 -13.05
C SER A 57 5.47 -7.41 -11.98
N CYS A 58 4.30 -8.02 -12.15
CA CYS A 58 3.80 -9.04 -11.25
C CYS A 58 4.40 -10.39 -11.64
N ALA A 59 5.58 -10.71 -11.08
CA ALA A 59 6.26 -12.00 -11.30
C ALA A 59 5.31 -13.19 -11.07
N MET A 60 4.43 -13.09 -10.07
CA MET A 60 3.39 -14.06 -9.76
C MET A 60 2.41 -14.28 -10.94
N LYS A 61 1.85 -13.22 -11.53
CA LYS A 61 0.93 -13.34 -12.67
C LYS A 61 1.65 -13.88 -13.90
N ARG A 62 2.92 -13.50 -14.08
CA ARG A 62 3.75 -13.99 -15.18
C ARG A 62 4.11 -15.46 -15.05
N SER A 63 4.33 -15.96 -13.84
CA SER A 63 4.71 -17.36 -13.59
C SER A 63 3.53 -18.30 -13.42
N THR A 64 2.45 -17.83 -12.77
CA THR A 64 1.29 -18.67 -12.42
C THR A 64 0.04 -18.40 -13.26
N GLY A 65 0.00 -17.29 -14.01
CA GLY A 65 -1.22 -16.83 -14.69
C GLY A 65 -2.27 -16.22 -13.77
N LEU A 66 -2.13 -16.37 -12.44
CA LEU A 66 -3.11 -15.91 -11.46
C LEU A 66 -2.88 -14.44 -11.07
N PRO A 67 -3.94 -13.64 -10.86
CA PRO A 67 -3.81 -12.29 -10.33
C PRO A 67 -3.22 -12.35 -8.91
N CYS A 68 -2.28 -11.46 -8.59
CA CYS A 68 -1.70 -11.36 -7.23
C CYS A 68 -2.55 -10.41 -6.35
N PRO A 69 -2.77 -10.73 -5.06
CA PRO A 69 -3.54 -9.87 -4.15
C PRO A 69 -2.89 -8.49 -3.94
N GLY A 70 -1.57 -8.37 -4.11
CA GLY A 70 -0.83 -7.13 -3.92
C GLY A 70 -0.70 -6.26 -5.17
N CYS A 71 -0.66 -6.86 -6.38
CA CYS A 71 -0.36 -6.12 -7.61
C CYS A 71 -1.46 -5.10 -7.97
N GLY A 72 -2.74 -5.42 -7.70
CA GLY A 72 -3.86 -4.48 -7.86
C GLY A 72 -3.85 -3.35 -6.81
N LEU A 73 -3.36 -3.63 -5.60
CA LEU A 73 -3.26 -2.66 -4.52
C LEU A 73 -2.27 -1.54 -4.85
N SER A 74 -1.05 -1.91 -5.25
CA SER A 74 0.01 -0.95 -5.60
C SER A 74 -0.41 -0.05 -6.77
N ARG A 75 -1.10 -0.61 -7.78
CA ARG A 75 -1.66 0.17 -8.90
C ARG A 75 -2.75 1.14 -8.45
N SER A 76 -3.65 0.69 -7.57
CA SER A 76 -4.69 1.54 -6.99
C SER A 76 -4.09 2.74 -6.26
N TRP A 77 -2.97 2.54 -5.54
CA TRP A 77 -2.25 3.61 -4.84
C TRP A 77 -1.63 4.60 -5.81
N VAL A 78 -0.89 4.14 -6.82
CA VAL A 78 -0.28 5.01 -7.85
C VAL A 78 -1.34 5.87 -8.56
N GLN A 79 -2.48 5.29 -8.94
CA GLN A 79 -3.60 6.02 -9.53
C GLN A 79 -4.19 7.07 -8.57
N LEU A 80 -4.18 6.79 -7.26
CA LEU A 80 -4.67 7.71 -6.23
C LEU A 80 -3.73 8.91 -6.05
N PHE A 81 -2.41 8.68 -6.05
CA PHE A 81 -1.40 9.75 -6.00
C PHE A 81 -1.44 10.64 -7.25
N ASN A 82 -1.86 10.08 -8.39
CA ASN A 82 -2.06 10.82 -9.63
C ASN A 82 -3.48 11.44 -9.74
N LEU A 83 -4.22 11.54 -8.64
CA LEU A 83 -5.58 12.12 -8.55
C LEU A 83 -6.62 11.40 -9.45
N ASN A 84 -6.33 10.20 -9.95
CA ASN A 84 -7.22 9.42 -10.80
C ASN A 84 -8.07 8.45 -9.98
N PHE A 85 -9.03 9.02 -9.25
CA PHE A 85 -9.91 8.31 -8.32
C PHE A 85 -10.77 7.22 -9.00
N LYS A 86 -11.27 7.48 -10.22
CA LYS A 86 -12.07 6.50 -10.97
C LYS A 86 -11.26 5.23 -11.28
N ASN A 87 -10.05 5.39 -11.82
CA ASN A 87 -9.22 4.24 -12.18
C ASN A 87 -8.62 3.53 -10.96
N SER A 88 -8.38 4.28 -9.87
CA SER A 88 -7.94 3.72 -8.57
C SER A 88 -8.97 2.73 -7.99
N LEU A 89 -10.26 3.10 -7.98
CA LEU A 89 -11.34 2.24 -7.48
C LEU A 89 -11.62 1.03 -8.38
N LYS A 90 -11.50 1.20 -9.70
CA LYS A 90 -11.62 0.09 -10.64
C LYS A 90 -10.46 -0.91 -10.51
N SER A 91 -9.25 -0.42 -10.20
CA SER A 91 -8.06 -1.27 -10.01
C SER A 91 -8.16 -2.12 -8.73
N HIS A 92 -8.63 -1.52 -7.62
CA HIS A 92 -8.85 -2.25 -6.39
C HIS A 92 -9.85 -1.52 -5.49
N ARG A 93 -11.03 -2.10 -5.26
CA ARG A 93 -12.09 -1.48 -4.43
C ARG A 93 -11.61 -1.17 -3.01
N LEU A 94 -10.82 -2.07 -2.43
CA LEU A 94 -10.25 -1.89 -1.10
C LEU A 94 -8.94 -1.07 -1.09
N GLY A 95 -8.42 -0.65 -2.25
CA GLY A 95 -7.12 0.03 -2.34
C GLY A 95 -7.06 1.31 -1.51
N TRP A 96 -8.13 2.10 -1.52
CA TRP A 96 -8.29 3.30 -0.70
C TRP A 96 -8.28 3.00 0.80
N PHE A 97 -9.01 1.96 1.22
CA PHE A 97 -9.07 1.58 2.63
C PHE A 97 -7.70 1.17 3.15
N VAL A 98 -6.95 0.40 2.38
CA VAL A 98 -5.59 0.01 2.77
C VAL A 98 -4.63 1.20 2.75
N LEU A 99 -4.75 2.12 1.78
CA LEU A 99 -3.91 3.33 1.77
C LEU A 99 -4.20 4.21 2.99
N LEU A 100 -5.48 4.45 3.28
CA LEU A 100 -5.90 5.23 4.45
C LEU A 100 -5.39 4.59 5.73
N TYR A 101 -5.51 3.27 5.83
CA TYR A 101 -5.02 2.52 6.98
C TYR A 101 -3.50 2.63 7.13
N ALA A 102 -2.74 2.48 6.04
CA ALA A 102 -1.29 2.68 6.03
C ALA A 102 -0.92 4.11 6.44
N PHE A 103 -1.62 5.12 5.92
CA PHE A 103 -1.42 6.52 6.28
C PHE A 103 -1.65 6.77 7.78
N LEU A 104 -2.77 6.27 8.34
CA LEU A 104 -3.06 6.36 9.78
C LEU A 104 -1.98 5.68 10.62
N GLN A 105 -1.45 4.55 10.16
CA GLN A 105 -0.38 3.83 10.84
C GLN A 105 0.93 4.62 10.82
N CYS A 106 1.30 5.24 9.70
CA CYS A 106 2.49 6.09 9.64
C CYS A 106 2.31 7.36 10.50
N LEU A 107 1.12 7.98 10.47
CA LEU A 107 0.78 9.14 11.32
C LEU A 107 0.86 8.79 12.82
N ARG A 108 0.37 7.62 13.21
CA ARG A 108 0.50 7.12 14.59
C ARG A 108 1.96 7.01 15.03
N HIS A 109 2.81 6.42 14.21
CA HIS A 109 4.25 6.28 14.53
C HIS A 109 4.93 7.64 14.60
N PHE A 110 4.57 8.56 13.71
CA PHE A 110 5.05 9.95 13.74
C PHE A 110 4.65 10.64 15.05
N LEU A 111 3.37 10.58 15.43
CA LEU A 111 2.86 11.16 16.68
C LEU A 111 3.48 10.50 17.92
N TRP A 112 3.76 9.20 17.89
CA TRP A 112 4.40 8.50 19.00
C TRP A 112 5.85 8.97 19.24
N LEU A 113 6.57 9.29 18.15
CA LEU A 113 7.92 9.84 18.19
C LEU A 113 7.94 11.31 18.64
N THR A 114 6.99 12.12 18.18
CA THR A 114 6.94 13.57 18.48
C THR A 114 6.28 13.90 19.82
N LEU A 115 5.16 13.25 20.16
CA LEU A 115 4.36 13.56 21.35
C LEU A 115 4.60 12.54 22.46
N VAL A 116 5.72 12.69 23.17
CA VAL A 116 6.10 11.83 24.31
C VAL A 116 5.02 11.78 25.40
N SER A 117 4.36 12.92 25.67
CA SER A 117 3.30 13.06 26.67
C SER A 117 2.00 12.30 26.30
N ALA A 118 1.72 12.13 25.00
CA ALA A 118 0.51 11.46 24.51
C ALA A 118 0.69 9.95 24.22
N ARG A 119 1.91 9.41 24.40
CA ARG A 119 2.24 7.99 24.17
C ARG A 119 1.22 6.97 24.71
N PRO A 120 0.68 7.07 25.94
CA PRO A 120 -0.28 6.08 26.44
C PRO A 120 -1.60 6.08 25.65
N ARG A 121 -2.08 7.26 25.24
CA ARG A 121 -3.29 7.37 24.40
C ARG A 121 -3.04 6.85 22.99
N ILE A 122 -1.89 7.19 22.40
CA ILE A 122 -1.48 6.74 21.06
C ILE A 122 -1.32 5.22 21.02
N ASN A 123 -0.75 4.60 22.06
CA ASN A 123 -0.65 3.14 22.15
C ASN A 123 -2.02 2.45 22.23
N LYS A 124 -2.97 3.02 22.99
CA LYS A 124 -4.33 2.47 23.10
C LYS A 124 -5.08 2.57 21.77
N ALA A 125 -4.97 3.71 21.08
CA ALA A 125 -5.52 3.89 19.73
C ALA A 125 -4.83 2.96 18.71
N GLY A 126 -3.51 2.80 18.81
CA GLY A 126 -2.71 1.92 17.98
C GLY A 126 -3.16 0.47 18.05
N LYS A 127 -3.39 -0.07 19.26
CA LYS A 127 -3.92 -1.43 19.40
C LYS A 127 -5.25 -1.62 18.68
N LYS A 128 -6.17 -0.66 18.78
CA LYS A 128 -7.45 -0.73 18.05
C LYS A 128 -7.25 -0.67 16.54
N LEU A 129 -6.34 0.19 16.08
CA LEU A 129 -5.94 0.22 14.68
C LEU A 129 -5.44 -1.17 14.28
N ASP A 130 -4.41 -1.69 14.96
CA ASP A 130 -3.74 -2.96 14.63
C ASP A 130 -4.72 -4.15 14.52
N TYR A 131 -5.76 -4.21 15.35
CA TYR A 131 -6.85 -5.18 15.19
C TYR A 131 -7.64 -4.98 13.88
N GLY A 132 -7.91 -3.73 13.52
CA GLY A 132 -8.50 -3.37 12.23
C GLY A 132 -7.66 -3.80 11.03
N LEU A 133 -6.31 -3.81 11.13
CA LEU A 133 -5.44 -4.31 10.06
C LEU A 133 -5.71 -5.79 9.76
N ILE A 134 -5.98 -6.60 10.79
CA ILE A 134 -6.29 -8.02 10.63
C ILE A 134 -7.59 -8.18 9.84
N LEU A 135 -8.62 -7.38 10.17
CA LEU A 135 -9.88 -7.37 9.43
C LEU A 135 -9.70 -6.92 7.98
N VAL A 136 -8.89 -5.89 7.74
CA VAL A 136 -8.55 -5.43 6.39
C VAL A 136 -7.81 -6.52 5.61
N GLY A 137 -6.83 -7.19 6.23
CA GLY A 137 -6.09 -8.29 5.64
C GLY A 137 -6.99 -9.48 5.26
N LEU A 138 -7.93 -9.84 6.14
CA LEU A 138 -8.95 -10.84 5.82
C LEU A 138 -9.85 -10.39 4.66
N GLY A 139 -10.28 -9.12 4.67
CA GLY A 139 -11.06 -8.54 3.58
C GLY A 139 -10.33 -8.56 2.23
N LEU A 140 -9.02 -8.32 2.23
CA LEU A 140 -8.18 -8.44 1.03
C LEU A 140 -8.13 -9.87 0.51
N MET A 141 -7.96 -10.85 1.39
CA MET A 141 -7.97 -12.27 1.02
C MET A 141 -9.33 -12.69 0.44
N VAL A 142 -10.43 -12.31 1.08
CA VAL A 142 -11.79 -12.59 0.59
C VAL A 142 -12.03 -11.93 -0.77
N ASN A 143 -11.66 -10.66 -0.93
CA ASN A 143 -11.78 -9.95 -2.21
C ASN A 143 -10.96 -10.63 -3.32
N TRP A 144 -9.76 -11.10 -2.98
CA TRP A 144 -8.92 -11.84 -3.91
C TRP A 144 -9.54 -13.18 -4.33
N PHE A 145 -10.09 -13.95 -3.38
CA PHE A 145 -10.85 -15.18 -3.69
C PHE A 145 -12.05 -14.93 -4.60
N ILE A 146 -12.78 -13.81 -4.39
CA ILE A 146 -13.89 -13.41 -5.26
C ILE A 146 -13.38 -13.12 -6.67
N GLN A 147 -12.27 -12.39 -6.82
CA GLN A 147 -11.66 -12.13 -8.12
C GLN A 147 -11.18 -13.42 -8.81
N LEU A 148 -10.58 -14.35 -8.05
CA LEU A 148 -10.14 -15.64 -8.56
C LEU A 148 -11.32 -16.43 -9.15
N ARG A 149 -12.46 -16.45 -8.45
CA ARG A 149 -13.67 -17.13 -8.92
C ARG A 149 -14.27 -16.49 -10.16
N THR A 150 -14.16 -15.17 -10.34
CA THR A 150 -14.70 -14.49 -11.53
C THR A 150 -13.89 -14.73 -12.81
N MET A 151 -12.67 -15.28 -12.71
CA MET A 151 -11.81 -15.58 -13.86
C MET A 151 -11.76 -17.06 -14.25
N ILE A 152 -12.28 -17.96 -13.41
CA ILE A 152 -12.45 -19.39 -13.72
C ILE A 152 -13.87 -19.59 -14.27
#